data_AF-A0A7T6XGM3-F1
#
_entry.id   AF-A0A7T6XGM3-F1
#
_cell.length_a   1.000
_cell.length_b   1.000
_cell.length_c   1.000
_cell.angle_alpha   90.00
_cell.angle_beta   90.00
_cell.angle_gamma   90.00
#
_symmetry.space_group_name_H-M   'P 1'
#
loop_
_entity.id
_entity.type
_entity.pdbx_description
1 polymer ?
#
loop_
_entity_poly.entity_id
_entity_poly.type
_entity_poly.pdbx_seq_one_letter_code
_entity_poly.pdbx_strand_id
1 'polypeptide(L)'
;MKLEDSVSGSHYGFDDELEFNTQASSQWDSLAHFMHLPTGLVYNGVNPTIEAFQTPETVQHLPTLDHWHQRGCVTGRGVLIDFKSYAQNHGISYDQFSGFRIGISELEAVAAWQGLTFLAGDILLIRFGVTETLAQMTGAEQGVAMSSGKMCGLEGSKEMARWLWDRHFAAVASDNTAVEAMPPLIDGVEQSTHELVLHQWCLSLLGIPLGELWDLKVLAHTCRTSSQYSFLLTSSPLNVPGAVASPPNALAIL
;
A
#
# COMPACT_ATOMS: atom_id res chain seq x y z
N MET A 1 -21.56 21.82 -11.63
CA MET A 1 -23.01 22.18 -11.55
C MET A 1 -23.23 23.60 -12.06
N LYS A 2 -24.40 23.82 -12.67
CA LYS A 2 -24.60 24.67 -13.83
C LYS A 2 -25.49 25.90 -13.44
N LEU A 3 -24.94 27.12 -13.33
CA LEU A 3 -25.68 28.37 -13.06
C LEU A 3 -26.23 28.97 -14.35
N GLU A 4 -27.52 28.80 -14.61
CA GLU A 4 -28.18 29.16 -15.86
C GLU A 4 -28.36 30.69 -16.01
N ASP A 5 -27.80 31.28 -17.06
CA ASP A 5 -28.14 32.64 -17.52
C ASP A 5 -29.50 32.60 -18.23
N SER A 6 -30.50 33.28 -17.66
CA SER A 6 -31.86 33.31 -18.19
C SER A 6 -32.02 33.92 -19.60
N VAL A 7 -30.99 34.58 -20.13
CA VAL A 7 -31.01 35.17 -21.48
C VAL A 7 -30.38 34.23 -22.52
N SER A 8 -29.35 33.47 -22.15
CA SER A 8 -28.59 32.59 -23.07
C SER A 8 -28.76 31.09 -22.83
N GLY A 9 -29.39 30.69 -21.72
CA GLY A 9 -29.50 29.30 -21.28
C GLY A 9 -28.17 28.64 -20.89
N SER A 10 -27.11 29.42 -20.71
CA SER A 10 -25.75 28.89 -20.53
C SER A 10 -25.32 28.87 -19.07
N HIS A 11 -24.40 27.95 -18.74
CA HIS A 11 -23.93 27.73 -17.38
C HIS A 11 -22.43 27.98 -17.22
N TYR A 12 -22.04 28.71 -16.17
CA TYR A 12 -20.63 29.00 -15.86
C TYR A 12 -20.14 28.13 -14.69
N GLY A 13 -19.64 26.95 -15.00
CA GLY A 13 -18.93 26.07 -14.07
C GLY A 13 -17.91 25.25 -14.85
N PHE A 14 -16.72 25.07 -14.29
CA PHE A 14 -15.72 24.14 -14.79
C PHE A 14 -15.81 22.88 -13.93
N ASP A 15 -16.15 21.75 -14.55
CA ASP A 15 -16.23 20.43 -13.93
C ASP A 15 -15.21 19.53 -14.68
N ASP A 16 -14.44 18.70 -13.95
CA ASP A 16 -13.51 17.72 -14.51
C ASP A 16 -14.07 16.30 -14.34
N GLU A 17 -13.74 15.40 -15.28
CA GLU A 17 -14.00 13.96 -15.19
C GLU A 17 -12.67 13.21 -15.07
N LEU A 18 -12.63 12.18 -14.23
CA LEU A 18 -11.43 11.38 -13.97
C LEU A 18 -11.69 9.92 -14.33
N GLU A 19 -10.81 9.36 -15.17
CA GLU A 19 -10.75 7.92 -15.48
C GLU A 19 -9.33 7.42 -15.23
N PHE A 20 -9.18 6.45 -14.34
CA PHE A 20 -7.89 5.84 -14.03
C PHE A 20 -8.07 4.44 -13.45
N ASN A 21 -7.04 3.61 -13.60
CA ASN A 21 -6.95 2.36 -12.85
C ASN A 21 -6.63 2.69 -11.38
N THR A 22 -7.49 2.25 -10.44
CA THR A 22 -7.30 2.52 -9.01
C THR A 22 -6.05 1.86 -8.41
N GLN A 23 -5.34 1.02 -9.18
CA GLN A 23 -4.04 0.44 -8.85
C GLN A 23 -2.83 1.11 -9.53
N ALA A 24 -3.01 2.24 -10.21
CA ALA A 24 -1.93 2.88 -10.99
C ALA A 24 -1.17 4.00 -10.25
N SER A 25 -1.53 4.29 -9.00
CA SER A 25 -0.93 5.38 -8.20
C SER A 25 -0.90 4.99 -6.72
N SER A 26 -0.69 5.97 -5.82
CA SER A 26 -0.87 5.74 -4.38
C SER A 26 -2.23 5.08 -4.14
N GLN A 27 -2.27 3.94 -3.45
CA GLN A 27 -3.48 3.15 -3.30
C GLN A 27 -3.59 2.42 -1.96
N TRP A 28 -4.80 1.94 -1.67
CA TRP A 28 -5.09 0.82 -0.79
C TRP A 28 -5.61 -0.35 -1.61
N ASP A 29 -5.19 -1.55 -1.24
CA ASP A 29 -5.71 -2.83 -1.69
C ASP A 29 -6.70 -3.37 -0.67
N SER A 30 -7.89 -3.71 -1.14
CA SER A 30 -8.84 -4.47 -0.34
C SER A 30 -8.38 -5.91 -0.15
N LEU A 31 -9.03 -6.61 0.78
CA LEU A 31 -8.79 -8.03 0.98
C LEU A 31 -9.31 -8.90 -0.19
N ALA A 32 -10.06 -8.30 -1.12
CA ALA A 32 -10.51 -8.94 -2.36
C ALA A 32 -9.57 -8.67 -3.57
N HIS A 33 -8.53 -7.86 -3.41
CA HIS A 33 -7.64 -7.47 -4.51
C HIS A 33 -6.81 -8.65 -5.03
N PHE A 34 -6.26 -9.46 -4.13
CA PHE A 34 -5.39 -10.59 -4.47
C PHE A 34 -5.86 -11.85 -3.76
N MET A 35 -6.08 -12.93 -4.51
CA MET A 35 -6.58 -14.21 -3.99
C MET A 35 -5.45 -15.15 -3.56
N HIS A 36 -5.76 -16.06 -2.64
CA HIS A 36 -4.88 -17.18 -2.32
C HIS A 36 -4.91 -18.17 -3.48
N LEU A 37 -3.82 -18.21 -4.26
CA LEU A 37 -3.74 -18.86 -5.57
C LEU A 37 -4.11 -20.36 -5.53
N PRO A 38 -3.66 -21.16 -4.55
CA PRO A 38 -4.02 -22.58 -4.49
C PRO A 38 -5.52 -22.83 -4.31
N THR A 39 -6.26 -21.91 -3.69
CA THR A 39 -7.68 -22.08 -3.39
C THR A 39 -8.61 -21.25 -4.28
N GLY A 40 -8.12 -20.17 -4.89
CA GLY A 40 -8.93 -19.19 -5.59
C GLY A 40 -9.87 -18.37 -4.69
N LEU A 41 -9.66 -18.40 -3.37
CA LEU A 41 -10.48 -17.70 -2.37
C LEU A 41 -9.75 -16.48 -1.82
N VAL A 42 -10.53 -15.50 -1.36
CA VAL A 42 -10.05 -14.33 -0.63
C VAL A 42 -10.39 -14.45 0.85
N TYR A 43 -10.14 -13.37 1.61
CA TYR A 43 -10.36 -13.32 3.05
C TYR A 43 -11.71 -13.89 3.49
N ASN A 44 -11.69 -14.63 4.60
CA ASN A 44 -12.83 -15.40 5.14
C ASN A 44 -13.43 -16.46 4.18
N GLY A 45 -12.66 -16.93 3.19
CA GLY A 45 -13.08 -18.02 2.31
C GLY A 45 -14.11 -17.60 1.25
N VAL A 46 -14.20 -16.29 0.96
CA VAL A 46 -15.10 -15.74 -0.05
C VAL A 46 -14.55 -16.04 -1.45
N ASN A 47 -15.43 -16.35 -2.40
CA ASN A 47 -15.08 -16.59 -3.80
C ASN A 47 -15.34 -15.34 -4.66
N PRO A 48 -14.31 -14.61 -5.12
CA PRO A 48 -14.47 -13.35 -5.84
C PRO A 48 -14.66 -13.58 -7.35
N THR A 49 -15.89 -13.88 -7.78
CA THR A 49 -16.22 -14.03 -9.21
C THR A 49 -16.62 -12.71 -9.85
N ILE A 50 -16.49 -12.59 -11.18
CA ILE A 50 -16.99 -11.42 -11.94
C ILE A 50 -18.48 -11.20 -11.66
N GLU A 51 -19.27 -12.29 -11.63
CA GLU A 51 -20.70 -12.24 -11.31
C GLU A 51 -20.95 -11.69 -9.90
N ALA A 52 -20.10 -12.04 -8.93
CA ALA A 52 -20.21 -11.53 -7.57
C ALA A 52 -19.96 -10.01 -7.49
N PHE A 53 -19.02 -9.48 -8.28
CA PHE A 53 -18.79 -8.03 -8.36
C PHE A 53 -19.89 -7.27 -9.10
N GLN A 54 -20.61 -7.92 -10.01
CA GLN A 54 -21.65 -7.30 -10.84
C GLN A 54 -23.05 -7.37 -10.23
N THR A 55 -23.23 -8.15 -9.16
CA THR A 55 -24.53 -8.39 -8.53
C THR A 55 -24.63 -7.64 -7.19
N PRO A 56 -25.57 -6.69 -7.03
CA PRO A 56 -25.68 -5.87 -5.82
C PRO A 56 -25.80 -6.66 -4.51
N GLU A 57 -26.48 -7.81 -4.53
CA GLU A 57 -26.71 -8.63 -3.35
C GLU A 57 -25.46 -9.40 -2.90
N THR A 58 -24.54 -9.72 -3.82
CA THR A 58 -23.33 -10.50 -3.51
C THR A 58 -22.11 -9.60 -3.33
N VAL A 59 -22.05 -8.45 -4.00
CA VAL A 59 -20.93 -7.51 -3.86
C VAL A 59 -20.76 -7.01 -2.42
N GLN A 60 -21.87 -6.82 -1.69
CA GLN A 60 -21.89 -6.44 -0.26
C GLN A 60 -21.32 -7.52 0.69
N HIS A 61 -21.03 -8.72 0.19
CA HIS A 61 -20.43 -9.81 0.94
C HIS A 61 -18.95 -10.03 0.58
N LEU A 62 -18.43 -9.29 -0.41
CA LEU A 62 -17.01 -9.30 -0.75
C LEU A 62 -16.23 -8.45 0.26
N PRO A 63 -14.99 -8.80 0.61
CA PRO A 63 -14.23 -8.04 1.60
C PRO A 63 -13.55 -6.81 0.96
N THR A 64 -14.37 -5.89 0.43
CA THR A 64 -13.99 -4.67 -0.32
C THR A 64 -13.89 -3.41 0.54
N LEU A 65 -13.32 -2.33 -0.02
CA LEU A 65 -12.97 -1.11 0.74
C LEU A 65 -14.19 -0.32 1.26
N ASP A 66 -15.35 -0.42 0.62
CA ASP A 66 -16.55 0.31 1.01
C ASP A 66 -16.98 -0.02 2.45
N HIS A 67 -16.75 -1.25 2.90
CA HIS A 67 -17.03 -1.66 4.28
C HIS A 67 -16.24 -0.90 5.34
N TRP A 68 -15.08 -0.34 5.01
CA TRP A 68 -14.27 0.44 5.96
C TRP A 68 -14.99 1.71 6.39
N HIS A 69 -15.84 2.29 5.54
CA HIS A 69 -16.57 3.52 5.81
C HIS A 69 -17.55 3.38 6.97
N GLN A 70 -18.11 2.19 7.18
CA GLN A 70 -19.02 1.92 8.31
C GLN A 70 -18.34 2.04 9.68
N ARG A 71 -17.01 2.04 9.72
CA ARG A 71 -16.20 2.15 10.94
C ARG A 71 -15.33 3.42 10.99
N GLY A 72 -15.57 4.39 10.11
CA GLY A 72 -14.78 5.63 10.06
C GLY A 72 -13.46 5.48 9.29
N CYS A 73 -13.41 4.56 8.33
CA CYS A 73 -12.25 4.28 7.47
C CYS A 73 -11.01 3.87 8.27
N VAL A 74 -9.81 4.06 7.70
CA VAL A 74 -8.55 3.74 8.37
C VAL A 74 -8.15 4.95 9.21
N THR A 75 -8.37 4.86 10.52
CA THR A 75 -7.93 5.88 11.48
C THR A 75 -7.23 5.19 12.64
N GLY A 76 -5.97 5.54 12.88
CA GLY A 76 -5.18 4.87 13.91
C GLY A 76 -3.79 5.46 14.07
N ARG A 77 -2.93 4.72 14.78
CA ARG A 77 -1.54 5.11 14.97
C ARG A 77 -0.73 4.64 13.77
N GLY A 78 -0.27 5.58 12.95
CA GLY A 78 0.72 5.31 11.92
C GLY A 78 2.12 5.25 12.52
N VAL A 79 2.96 4.35 12.03
CA VAL A 79 4.38 4.29 12.37
C VAL A 79 5.21 4.20 11.10
N LEU A 80 6.28 4.99 11.01
CA LEU A 80 7.15 5.02 9.82
C LEU A 80 8.45 4.27 10.10
N ILE A 81 8.79 3.33 9.23
CA ILE A 81 10.13 2.74 9.08
C ILE A 81 10.82 3.41 7.89
N ASP A 82 11.76 4.31 8.17
CA ASP A 82 12.51 5.07 7.18
C ASP A 82 13.81 4.35 6.79
N PHE A 83 13.65 3.22 6.09
CA PHE A 83 14.79 2.41 5.65
C PHE A 83 15.74 3.20 4.75
N LYS A 84 15.23 4.06 3.86
CA LYS A 84 16.08 4.90 3.00
C LYS A 84 17.07 5.75 3.78
N SER A 85 16.63 6.46 4.83
CA SER A 85 17.54 7.27 5.63
C SER A 85 18.44 6.44 6.54
N TYR A 86 17.94 5.33 7.07
CA TYR A 86 18.77 4.37 7.79
C TYR A 86 19.92 3.85 6.91
N ALA A 87 19.61 3.40 5.69
CA ALA A 87 20.58 2.89 4.73
C ALA A 87 21.65 3.92 4.38
N GLN A 88 21.25 5.17 4.13
CA GLN A 88 22.18 6.28 3.90
C GLN A 88 23.11 6.54 5.09
N ASN A 89 22.58 6.50 6.32
CA ASN A 89 23.37 6.75 7.53
C ASN A 89 24.37 5.61 7.84
N HIS A 90 24.06 4.38 7.43
CA HIS A 90 24.86 3.19 7.68
C HIS A 90 25.68 2.72 6.47
N GLY A 91 25.68 3.48 5.37
CA GLY A 91 26.43 3.12 4.16
C GLY A 91 25.90 1.87 3.44
N ILE A 92 24.63 1.53 3.61
CA ILE A 92 23.97 0.42 2.92
C ILE A 92 23.57 0.91 1.53
N SER A 93 24.17 0.30 0.50
CA SER A 93 23.80 0.57 -0.89
C SER A 93 22.73 -0.42 -1.35
N TYR A 94 21.66 0.10 -1.94
CA TYR A 94 20.60 -0.68 -2.60
C TYR A 94 20.00 0.11 -3.75
N ASP A 95 19.34 -0.59 -4.67
CA ASP A 95 18.64 -0.01 -5.81
C ASP A 95 17.13 -0.25 -5.66
N GLN A 96 16.35 0.82 -5.79
CA GLN A 96 14.89 0.83 -5.70
C GLN A 96 14.23 -0.13 -6.71
N PHE A 97 14.81 -0.25 -7.91
CA PHE A 97 14.27 -1.06 -9.02
C PHE A 97 15.04 -2.38 -9.18
N SER A 98 15.56 -2.89 -8.07
CA SER A 98 16.20 -4.22 -7.99
C SER A 98 15.39 -5.14 -7.07
N GLY A 99 15.67 -6.45 -7.06
CA GLY A 99 15.05 -7.39 -6.13
C GLY A 99 15.58 -7.33 -4.69
N PHE A 100 16.10 -6.17 -4.27
CA PHE A 100 16.61 -5.94 -2.91
C PHE A 100 15.48 -6.10 -1.90
N ARG A 101 15.76 -6.79 -0.79
CA ARG A 101 14.76 -7.07 0.22
C ARG A 101 15.29 -6.81 1.61
N ILE A 102 14.41 -6.32 2.47
CA ILE A 102 14.69 -6.19 3.89
C ILE A 102 13.93 -7.26 4.66
N GLY A 103 14.63 -7.92 5.59
CA GLY A 103 14.05 -8.89 6.50
C GLY A 103 13.61 -8.25 7.81
N ILE A 104 13.17 -9.10 8.73
CA ILE A 104 12.71 -8.70 10.07
C ILE A 104 13.84 -8.02 10.86
N SER A 105 15.09 -8.50 10.74
CA SER A 105 16.25 -7.92 11.43
C SER A 105 16.48 -6.47 11.04
N GLU A 106 16.34 -6.13 9.76
CA GLU A 106 16.51 -4.75 9.30
C GLU A 106 15.36 -3.86 9.77
N LEU A 107 14.11 -4.36 9.76
CA LEU A 107 12.96 -3.62 10.29
C LEU A 107 13.13 -3.27 11.77
N GLU A 108 13.53 -4.24 12.59
CA GLU A 108 13.78 -4.03 14.02
C GLU A 108 14.99 -3.11 14.26
N ALA A 109 16.04 -3.22 13.44
CA ALA A 109 17.21 -2.34 13.53
C ALA A 109 16.87 -0.88 13.17
N VAL A 110 16.06 -0.66 12.13
CA VAL A 110 15.57 0.68 11.78
C VAL A 110 14.68 1.22 12.89
N ALA A 111 13.75 0.42 13.41
CA ALA A 111 12.89 0.83 14.53
C ALA A 111 13.71 1.25 15.75
N ALA A 112 14.73 0.46 16.13
CA ALA A 112 15.63 0.77 17.23
C ALA A 112 16.43 2.06 16.97
N TRP A 113 16.97 2.25 15.75
CA TRP A 113 17.68 3.47 15.36
C TRP A 113 16.80 4.73 15.44
N GLN A 114 15.52 4.60 15.11
CA GLN A 114 14.54 5.68 15.22
C GLN A 114 14.00 5.92 16.64
N GLY A 115 14.30 5.03 17.59
CA GLY A 115 13.65 5.03 18.91
C GLY A 115 12.15 4.70 18.84
N LEU A 116 11.72 3.98 17.80
CA LEU A 116 10.32 3.61 17.57
C LEU A 116 9.98 2.30 18.29
N THR A 117 8.82 2.25 18.96
CA THR A 117 8.25 1.03 19.53
C THR A 117 6.92 0.71 18.87
N PHE A 118 6.80 -0.49 18.31
CA PHE A 118 5.55 -0.99 17.73
C PHE A 118 4.53 -1.33 18.83
N LEU A 119 3.27 -1.00 18.58
CA LEU A 119 2.11 -1.37 19.40
C LEU A 119 1.07 -2.10 18.54
N ALA A 120 0.23 -2.88 19.21
CA ALA A 120 -0.89 -3.55 18.56
C ALA A 120 -1.84 -2.51 17.92
N GLY A 121 -2.26 -2.80 16.68
CA GLY A 121 -3.11 -1.93 15.88
C GLY A 121 -2.35 -0.84 15.09
N ASP A 122 -1.02 -0.81 15.16
CA ASP A 122 -0.23 0.11 14.34
C ASP A 122 -0.47 -0.10 12.85
N ILE A 123 -0.45 1.01 12.10
CA ILE A 123 -0.43 1.01 10.64
C ILE A 123 1.03 1.24 10.23
N LEU A 124 1.67 0.21 9.70
CA LEU A 124 3.09 0.20 9.38
C LEU A 124 3.32 0.86 8.02
N LEU A 125 4.06 1.97 7.99
CA LEU A 125 4.52 2.62 6.77
C LEU A 125 6.01 2.36 6.56
N ILE A 126 6.43 1.98 5.35
CA ILE A 126 7.83 1.67 5.05
C ILE A 126 8.31 2.51 3.86
N ARG A 127 9.39 3.27 4.06
CA ARG A 127 10.00 4.11 3.03
C ARG A 127 11.29 3.49 2.48
N PHE A 128 11.23 3.04 1.23
CA PHE A 128 12.36 2.61 0.41
C PHE A 128 12.86 3.70 -0.56
N GLY A 129 12.10 4.78 -0.72
CA GLY A 129 12.38 5.92 -1.59
C GLY A 129 12.07 5.70 -3.07
N VAL A 130 11.23 4.73 -3.43
CA VAL A 130 10.90 4.43 -4.83
C VAL A 130 10.16 5.59 -5.49
N THR A 131 9.10 6.12 -4.87
CA THR A 131 8.34 7.29 -5.39
C THR A 131 9.24 8.50 -5.61
N GLU A 132 10.23 8.74 -4.73
CA GLU A 132 11.18 9.84 -4.87
C GLU A 132 12.11 9.68 -6.07
N THR A 133 12.54 8.44 -6.34
CA THR A 133 13.37 8.15 -7.50
C THR A 133 12.54 8.27 -8.78
N LEU A 134 11.30 7.76 -8.79
CA LEU A 134 10.38 7.93 -9.92
C LEU A 134 10.10 9.40 -10.22
N ALA A 135 9.92 10.25 -9.21
CA ALA A 135 9.65 11.68 -9.39
C ALA A 135 10.81 12.47 -10.05
N GLN A 136 12.01 11.88 -10.11
CA GLN A 136 13.17 12.46 -10.77
C GLN A 136 13.32 11.99 -12.23
N MET A 137 12.51 11.02 -12.66
CA MET A 137 12.54 10.42 -13.99
C MET A 137 11.50 11.04 -14.93
N THR A 138 11.80 11.01 -16.22
CA THR A 138 10.81 11.24 -17.28
C THR A 138 9.84 10.06 -17.38
N GLY A 139 8.67 10.27 -18.02
CA GLY A 139 7.69 9.19 -18.19
C GLY A 139 8.24 7.96 -18.94
N ALA A 140 9.17 8.15 -19.88
CA ALA A 140 9.81 7.04 -20.58
C ALA A 140 10.74 6.23 -19.65
N GLU A 141 11.52 6.91 -18.81
CA GLU A 141 12.39 6.27 -17.81
C GLU A 141 11.58 5.54 -16.74
N GLN A 142 10.48 6.15 -16.27
CA GLN A 142 9.54 5.49 -15.37
C GLN A 142 8.98 4.21 -16.00
N GLY A 143 8.57 4.28 -17.28
CA GLY A 143 8.08 3.12 -18.01
C GLY A 143 9.11 1.97 -18.06
N VAL A 144 10.38 2.28 -18.28
CA VAL A 144 11.47 1.28 -18.25
C VAL A 144 11.68 0.71 -16.85
N ALA A 145 11.75 1.56 -15.82
CA ALA A 145 11.99 1.14 -14.44
C ALA A 145 10.87 0.22 -13.93
N MET A 146 9.61 0.60 -14.19
CA MET A 146 8.41 -0.10 -13.71
C MET A 146 8.10 -1.38 -14.50
N SER A 147 8.59 -1.51 -15.73
CA SER A 147 8.41 -2.71 -16.55
C SER A 147 9.50 -3.78 -16.35
N SER A 148 10.50 -3.51 -15.51
CA SER A 148 11.62 -4.43 -15.24
C SER A 148 11.23 -5.71 -14.52
N GLY A 149 10.05 -5.72 -13.87
CA GLY A 149 9.60 -6.81 -12.98
C GLY A 149 10.38 -6.89 -11.66
N LYS A 150 11.25 -5.92 -11.38
CA LYS A 150 12.08 -5.86 -10.18
C LYS A 150 11.73 -4.64 -9.34
N MET A 151 11.57 -4.87 -8.05
CA MET A 151 11.23 -3.83 -7.09
C MET A 151 11.76 -4.19 -5.73
N CYS A 152 12.36 -3.22 -5.04
CA CYS A 152 12.80 -3.45 -3.67
C CYS A 152 11.59 -3.53 -2.74
N GLY A 153 11.69 -4.24 -1.62
CA GLY A 153 10.57 -4.34 -0.68
C GLY A 153 10.84 -5.22 0.53
N LEU A 154 9.78 -5.61 1.23
CA LEU A 154 9.86 -6.61 2.29
C LEU A 154 10.24 -7.99 1.71
N GLU A 155 10.96 -8.79 2.48
CA GLU A 155 11.15 -10.19 2.14
C GLU A 155 9.80 -10.94 2.08
N GLY A 156 9.49 -11.50 0.91
CA GLY A 156 8.31 -12.34 0.69
C GLY A 156 8.44 -13.72 1.32
N SER A 157 8.34 -13.81 2.65
CA SER A 157 8.49 -15.07 3.40
C SER A 157 7.34 -15.30 4.38
N LYS A 158 7.14 -16.57 4.75
CA LYS A 158 6.18 -16.97 5.79
C LYS A 158 6.56 -16.35 7.15
N GLU A 159 7.85 -16.21 7.39
CA GLU A 159 8.42 -15.60 8.60
C GLU A 159 8.04 -14.13 8.69
N MET A 160 8.15 -13.39 7.58
CA MET A 160 7.70 -11.99 7.51
C MET A 160 6.19 -11.88 7.73
N ALA A 161 5.38 -12.71 7.08
CA ALA A 161 3.93 -12.74 7.29
C ALA A 161 3.56 -13.03 8.76
N ARG A 162 4.27 -13.97 9.40
CA ARG A 162 4.10 -14.29 10.83
C ARG A 162 4.47 -13.09 11.70
N TRP A 163 5.57 -12.41 11.42
CA TRP A 163 5.99 -11.24 12.18
C TRP A 163 4.97 -10.10 12.09
N LEU A 164 4.43 -9.83 10.89
CA LEU A 164 3.37 -8.84 10.70
C LEU A 164 2.13 -9.15 11.55
N TRP A 165 1.73 -10.42 11.58
CA TRP A 165 0.62 -10.90 12.39
C TRP A 165 0.90 -10.82 13.90
N ASP A 166 2.06 -11.30 14.35
CA ASP A 166 2.44 -11.35 15.77
C ASP A 166 2.62 -9.94 16.36
N ARG A 167 3.01 -8.96 15.53
CA ARG A 167 3.03 -7.54 15.91
C ARG A 167 1.64 -6.89 15.94
N HIS A 168 0.61 -7.59 15.45
CA HIS A 168 -0.76 -7.10 15.34
C HIS A 168 -0.87 -5.78 14.55
N PHE A 169 -0.12 -5.65 13.46
CA PHE A 169 -0.32 -4.50 12.56
C PHE A 169 -1.70 -4.56 11.93
N ALA A 170 -2.39 -3.42 11.90
CA ALA A 170 -3.72 -3.31 11.30
C ALA A 170 -3.67 -3.25 9.78
N ALA A 171 -2.60 -2.67 9.23
CA ALA A 171 -2.34 -2.55 7.80
C ALA A 171 -0.84 -2.27 7.56
N VAL A 172 -0.37 -2.49 6.33
CA VAL A 172 0.98 -2.17 5.90
C VAL A 172 0.91 -1.32 4.63
N ALA A 173 1.69 -0.25 4.55
CA ALA A 173 1.85 0.50 3.32
C ALA A 173 3.31 0.88 3.08
N SER A 174 3.64 1.13 1.83
CA SER A 174 5.00 1.49 1.42
C SER A 174 4.98 2.44 0.23
N ASP A 175 6.15 2.95 -0.10
CA ASP A 175 6.36 3.78 -1.28
C ASP A 175 6.78 2.98 -2.53
N ASN A 176 6.78 1.64 -2.48
CA ASN A 176 7.04 0.76 -3.64
C ASN A 176 5.73 0.26 -4.27
N THR A 177 5.80 -0.65 -5.24
CA THR A 177 4.65 -1.12 -6.05
C THR A 177 4.04 -2.46 -5.60
N ALA A 178 4.45 -2.99 -4.46
CA ALA A 178 4.08 -4.36 -4.06
C ALA A 178 4.12 -4.60 -2.54
N VAL A 179 4.59 -3.64 -1.73
CA VAL A 179 5.02 -3.81 -0.33
C VAL A 179 6.20 -4.81 -0.16
N GLU A 180 6.11 -6.00 -0.73
CA GLU A 180 7.16 -7.00 -0.84
C GLU A 180 8.11 -6.76 -2.03
N ALA A 181 9.29 -7.38 -1.96
CA ALA A 181 10.26 -7.33 -3.04
C ALA A 181 9.84 -8.21 -4.22
N MET A 182 10.13 -7.75 -5.43
CA MET A 182 9.86 -8.47 -6.67
C MET A 182 11.17 -8.75 -7.44
N PRO A 183 11.28 -9.91 -8.12
CA PRO A 183 10.33 -11.03 -8.11
C PRO A 183 10.33 -11.78 -6.75
N PRO A 184 9.25 -12.51 -6.44
CA PRO A 184 9.20 -13.34 -5.24
C PRO A 184 10.25 -14.45 -5.31
N LEU A 185 10.86 -14.77 -4.16
CA LEU A 185 11.70 -15.95 -4.00
C LEU A 185 11.00 -17.00 -3.15
N ILE A 186 10.78 -18.17 -3.74
CA ILE A 186 10.26 -19.34 -3.02
C ILE A 186 11.36 -20.40 -3.00
N ASP A 187 11.78 -20.80 -1.80
CA ASP A 187 12.91 -21.71 -1.57
C ASP A 187 14.21 -21.28 -2.27
N GLY A 188 14.44 -19.96 -2.32
CA GLY A 188 15.61 -19.35 -2.95
C GLY A 188 15.56 -19.26 -4.48
N VAL A 189 14.44 -19.65 -5.10
CA VAL A 189 14.25 -19.62 -6.56
C VAL A 189 13.33 -18.46 -6.93
N GLU A 190 13.75 -17.66 -7.93
CA GLU A 190 12.91 -16.60 -8.51
C GLU A 190 11.66 -17.23 -9.15
N GLN A 191 10.50 -16.72 -8.75
CA GLN A 191 9.21 -17.13 -9.30
C GLN A 191 8.61 -16.01 -10.16
N SER A 192 7.49 -16.33 -10.82
CA SER A 192 6.70 -15.32 -11.53
C SER A 192 6.29 -14.19 -10.59
N THR A 193 6.19 -12.96 -11.10
CA THR A 193 5.63 -11.82 -10.36
C THR A 193 4.18 -12.02 -9.95
N HIS A 194 3.50 -13.07 -10.43
CA HIS A 194 2.17 -13.47 -9.97
C HIS A 194 2.20 -14.33 -8.70
N GLU A 195 3.36 -14.84 -8.26
CA GLU A 195 3.52 -15.68 -7.06
C GLU A 195 3.87 -14.85 -5.81
N LEU A 196 3.31 -13.64 -5.70
CA LEU A 196 3.56 -12.73 -4.58
C LEU A 196 3.17 -13.40 -3.27
N VAL A 197 4.09 -13.41 -2.31
CA VAL A 197 3.97 -14.18 -1.08
C VAL A 197 3.18 -13.37 -0.07
N LEU A 198 3.64 -12.15 0.25
CA LEU A 198 2.97 -11.33 1.26
C LEU A 198 1.58 -10.86 0.81
N HIS A 199 1.33 -10.66 -0.47
CA HIS A 199 -0.02 -10.36 -0.97
C HIS A 199 -1.02 -11.45 -0.58
N GLN A 200 -0.68 -12.72 -0.84
CA GLN A 200 -1.54 -13.84 -0.50
C GLN A 200 -1.72 -13.96 1.03
N TRP A 201 -0.63 -13.86 1.79
CA TRP A 201 -0.70 -13.97 3.24
C TRP A 201 -1.45 -12.81 3.88
N CYS A 202 -1.15 -11.57 3.52
CA CYS A 202 -1.74 -10.38 4.13
C CYS A 202 -3.21 -10.24 3.73
N LEU A 203 -3.52 -10.21 2.43
CA LEU A 203 -4.87 -9.89 1.95
C LEU A 203 -5.82 -11.08 2.13
N SER A 204 -5.46 -12.25 1.61
CA SER A 204 -6.37 -13.40 1.56
C SER A 204 -6.42 -14.23 2.84
N LEU A 205 -5.35 -14.26 3.65
CA LEU A 205 -5.27 -15.15 4.82
C LEU A 205 -5.41 -14.38 6.14
N LEU A 206 -4.56 -13.38 6.38
CA LEU A 206 -4.45 -12.68 7.66
C LEU A 206 -5.41 -11.50 7.79
N GLY A 207 -5.94 -10.98 6.68
CA GLY A 207 -6.85 -9.83 6.68
C GLY A 207 -6.14 -8.50 6.95
N ILE A 208 -4.89 -8.36 6.50
CA ILE A 208 -4.05 -7.17 6.63
C ILE A 208 -4.05 -6.44 5.27
N PRO A 209 -4.69 -5.26 5.16
CA PRO A 209 -4.67 -4.48 3.92
C PRO A 209 -3.28 -3.96 3.57
N LEU A 210 -3.02 -3.80 2.27
CA LEU A 210 -1.76 -3.32 1.72
C LEU A 210 -1.94 -1.97 1.03
N GLY A 211 -0.99 -1.04 1.21
CA GLY A 211 -0.98 0.24 0.53
C GLY A 211 0.32 0.45 -0.23
N GLU A 212 0.22 0.94 -1.46
CA GLU A 212 1.35 0.98 -2.38
C GLU A 212 1.52 2.36 -2.98
N LEU A 213 2.76 2.69 -3.36
CA LEU A 213 3.14 3.94 -4.00
C LEU A 213 2.79 5.19 -3.17
N TRP A 214 2.82 5.09 -1.84
CA TRP A 214 2.61 6.26 -0.98
C TRP A 214 3.79 7.22 -1.06
N ASP A 215 3.55 8.53 -1.18
CA ASP A 215 4.62 9.52 -1.06
C ASP A 215 4.95 9.74 0.43
N LEU A 216 6.07 9.17 0.86
CA LEU A 216 6.54 9.24 2.26
C LEU A 216 7.68 10.25 2.45
N LYS A 217 8.07 11.01 1.42
CA LYS A 217 9.26 11.88 1.44
C LYS A 217 9.15 12.96 2.52
N VAL A 218 8.05 13.71 2.48
CA VAL A 218 7.80 14.83 3.39
C VAL A 218 7.60 14.31 4.81
N LEU A 219 6.80 13.26 4.97
CA LEU A 219 6.59 12.62 6.28
C LEU A 219 7.91 12.18 6.91
N ALA A 220 8.76 11.49 6.16
CA ALA A 220 10.06 11.04 6.66
C ALA A 220 10.98 12.21 7.06
N HIS A 221 10.98 13.30 6.29
CA HIS A 221 11.70 14.51 6.68
C HIS A 221 11.16 15.12 7.98
N THR A 222 9.84 15.22 8.12
CA THR A 222 9.19 15.73 9.34
C THR A 222 9.52 14.85 10.54
N CYS A 223 9.38 13.52 10.43
CA CYS A 223 9.72 12.56 11.48
C CYS A 223 11.18 12.68 11.93
N ARG A 224 12.12 12.84 10.99
CA ARG A 224 13.55 13.05 11.30
C ARG A 224 13.77 14.35 12.07
N THR A 225 13.18 15.46 11.62
CA THR A 225 13.35 16.77 12.28
C THR A 225 12.70 16.79 13.68
N SER A 226 11.57 16.10 13.86
CA SER A 226 10.87 16.02 15.16
C SER A 226 11.37 14.89 16.07
N SER A 227 12.19 13.96 15.57
CA SER A 227 12.56 12.70 16.25
C SER A 227 11.33 11.89 16.70
N GLN A 228 10.25 11.94 15.93
CA GLN A 228 9.00 11.22 16.20
C GLN A 228 8.57 10.46 14.95
N TYR A 229 8.50 9.12 15.06
CA TYR A 229 8.16 8.22 13.94
C TYR A 229 6.82 7.53 14.11
N SER A 230 6.00 8.01 15.06
CA SER A 230 4.61 7.60 15.24
C SER A 230 3.71 8.83 15.23
N PHE A 231 2.52 8.70 14.65
CA PHE A 231 1.63 9.82 14.37
C PHE A 231 0.18 9.33 14.26
N LEU A 232 -0.78 10.26 14.31
CA LEU A 232 -2.14 9.96 13.92
C LEU A 232 -2.17 9.84 12.40
N LEU A 233 -2.66 8.70 11.89
CA LEU A 233 -2.91 8.47 10.48
C LEU A 233 -4.41 8.38 10.25
N THR A 234 -4.91 9.17 9.29
CA THR A 234 -6.28 9.06 8.78
C THR A 234 -6.23 8.81 7.29
N SER A 235 -7.00 7.86 6.78
CA SER A 235 -7.09 7.55 5.36
C SER A 235 -8.51 7.12 5.02
N SER A 236 -9.09 7.82 4.04
CA SER A 236 -10.47 7.62 3.61
C SER A 236 -10.51 7.35 2.11
N PRO A 237 -10.44 6.07 1.67
CA PRO A 237 -10.57 5.72 0.26
C PRO A 237 -11.91 6.17 -0.32
N LEU A 238 -12.04 6.10 -1.64
CA LEU A 238 -13.32 6.35 -2.32
C LEU A 238 -14.39 5.37 -1.81
N ASN A 239 -15.58 5.90 -1.50
CA ASN A 239 -16.72 5.09 -1.08
C ASN A 239 -17.49 4.55 -2.29
N VAL A 240 -16.90 3.54 -2.94
CA VAL A 240 -17.49 2.87 -4.12
C VAL A 240 -17.78 1.42 -3.76
N PRO A 241 -19.06 0.97 -3.80
CA PRO A 241 -19.42 -0.41 -3.51
C PRO A 241 -18.61 -1.41 -4.35
N GLY A 242 -18.04 -2.42 -3.70
CA GLY A 242 -17.26 -3.44 -4.39
C GLY A 242 -15.85 -3.01 -4.82
N ALA A 243 -15.38 -1.83 -4.40
CA ALA A 243 -14.05 -1.35 -4.76
C ALA A 243 -12.95 -2.27 -4.21
N VAL A 244 -12.21 -2.88 -5.13
CA VAL A 244 -11.07 -3.74 -4.79
C VAL A 244 -9.81 -2.95 -4.46
N ALA A 245 -9.70 -1.72 -4.93
CA ALA A 245 -8.64 -0.78 -4.58
C ALA A 245 -9.13 0.66 -4.74
N SER A 246 -8.42 1.60 -4.12
CA SER A 246 -8.76 3.03 -4.18
C SER A 246 -7.57 3.91 -3.81
N PRO A 247 -7.47 5.15 -4.35
CA PRO A 247 -6.56 6.14 -3.80
C PRO A 247 -6.76 6.32 -2.30
N PRO A 248 -5.70 6.47 -1.50
CA PRO A 248 -5.81 6.31 -0.06
C PRO A 248 -6.38 7.54 0.63
N ASN A 249 -6.23 8.74 0.05
CA ASN A 249 -6.54 10.01 0.71
C ASN A 249 -5.98 10.02 2.16
N ALA A 250 -4.69 9.70 2.28
CA ALA A 250 -4.02 9.51 3.55
C ALA A 250 -3.37 10.81 4.05
N LEU A 251 -3.57 11.09 5.34
CA LEU A 251 -3.01 12.23 6.05
C LEU A 251 -2.32 11.74 7.32
N ALA A 252 -1.05 12.09 7.48
CA ALA A 252 -0.30 11.91 8.71
C ALA A 252 -0.27 13.23 9.49
N ILE A 253 -0.61 13.17 10.77
CA ILE A 253 -0.69 14.33 11.68
C ILE A 253 0.33 14.10 12.80
N LEU A 254 1.42 14.88 12.77
CA LEU A 254 2.48 14.96 13.78
C LEU A 254 2.33 16.18 14.67
#